data_AF-A0AAW1XZK4-F1
#
_entry.id   AF-A0AAW1XZK4-F1
#
_cell.length_a   1.000
_cell.length_b   1.000
_cell.length_c   1.000
_cell.angle_alpha   90.00
_cell.angle_beta   90.00
_cell.angle_gamma   90.00
#
_symmetry.space_group_name_H-M   'P 1'
#
loop_
_entity.id
_entity.type
_entity.pdbx_description
1 polymer ?
#
loop_
_entity_poly.entity_id
_entity_poly.type
_entity_poly.pdbx_seq_one_letter_code
_entity_poly.pdbx_strand_id
1 'polypeptide(L)' 'MYRFMSSTSSGCDDDPKLNPAVDPNLAKMRCGKVLVCVAEKDWLRDRGVGYYHTIEKVEGKGPAGHLLQKIVDFFALG' A
#
# COMPACT_ATOMS: atom_id res chain seq x y z
N MET A 1 -9.31 -3.84 -15.89
CA MET A 1 -8.29 -2.93 -16.46
C MET A 1 -6.87 -3.32 -16.07
N TYR A 2 -6.56 -3.54 -14.78
CA TYR A 2 -5.20 -3.90 -14.33
C TYR A 2 -4.61 -5.17 -14.98
N ARG A 3 -5.43 -6.20 -15.23
CA ARG A 3 -5.02 -7.43 -15.93
C ARG A 3 -4.41 -7.20 -17.33
N PHE A 4 -4.78 -6.11 -18.00
CA PHE A 4 -4.17 -5.75 -19.30
C PHE A 4 -2.70 -5.35 -19.16
N MET A 5 -2.37 -4.67 -18.06
CA MET A 5 -0.99 -4.26 -17.75
C MET A 5 -0.19 -5.41 -17.11
N SER A 6 -0.84 -6.26 -16.31
CA SER A 6 -0.22 -7.42 -15.68
C SER A 6 -1.02 -8.68 -15.99
N SER A 7 -0.60 -9.42 -17.02
CA SER A 7 -1.31 -10.63 -17.50
C SER A 7 -1.40 -11.75 -16.46
N THR A 8 -0.45 -11.80 -15.53
CA THR A 8 -0.42 -12.76 -14.41
C THR A 8 -1.27 -12.33 -13.22
N SER A 9 -1.89 -11.14 -13.28
CA SER A 9 -2.74 -10.62 -12.22
C SER A 9 -4.16 -11.15 -12.33
N SER A 10 -4.81 -11.41 -11.19
CA SER A 10 -6.25 -11.66 -11.18
C SER A 10 -7.02 -10.40 -11.61
N GLY A 11 -6.47 -9.22 -11.28
CA GLY A 11 -7.07 -7.91 -11.45
C GLY A 11 -8.05 -7.53 -10.34
N CYS A 12 -8.13 -8.33 -9.28
CA CYS A 12 -9.07 -8.22 -8.17
C CYS A 12 -8.34 -8.24 -6.81
N ASP A 13 -9.10 -8.14 -5.71
CA ASP A 13 -8.54 -8.03 -4.36
C ASP A 13 -7.90 -9.34 -3.82
N ASP A 14 -8.01 -10.44 -4.56
CA ASP A 14 -7.28 -11.69 -4.30
C ASP A 14 -5.85 -11.66 -4.84
N ASP A 15 -5.47 -10.62 -5.58
CA ASP A 15 -4.11 -10.48 -6.09
C ASP A 15 -3.16 -9.88 -5.04
N PRO A 16 -2.07 -10.58 -4.67
CA PRO A 16 -1.03 -10.04 -3.78
C PRO A 16 -0.44 -8.70 -4.25
N LYS A 17 -0.43 -8.43 -5.56
CA LYS A 17 0.07 -7.17 -6.12
C LYS A 17 -0.86 -5.99 -5.88
N LEU A 18 -2.14 -6.26 -5.66
CA LEU A 18 -3.18 -5.24 -5.45
C LEU A 18 -3.61 -5.15 -3.99
N ASN A 19 -3.55 -6.27 -3.26
CA ASN A 19 -3.97 -6.37 -1.89
C ASN A 19 -2.85 -6.96 -1.00
N PRO A 20 -2.25 -6.15 -0.12
CA PRO A 20 -1.22 -6.61 0.81
C PRO A 20 -1.71 -7.65 1.81
N ALA A 21 -2.99 -7.64 2.16
CA ALA A 21 -3.54 -8.56 3.14
C ALA A 21 -3.46 -10.03 2.70
N VAL A 22 -3.30 -10.27 1.39
CA VAL A 22 -3.15 -11.61 0.82
C VAL A 22 -1.73 -11.88 0.29
N ASP A 23 -0.77 -10.98 0.53
CA ASP A 23 0.63 -11.18 0.13
C ASP A 23 1.41 -11.99 1.18
N PRO A 24 1.76 -13.26 0.91
CA PRO A 24 2.51 -14.09 1.85
C PRO A 24 3.96 -13.62 2.05
N ASN A 25 4.46 -12.72 1.20
CA ASN A 25 5.82 -12.20 1.27
C ASN A 25 5.93 -10.92 2.08
N LEU A 26 4.82 -10.33 2.52
CA LEU A 26 4.83 -9.10 3.30
C LEU A 26 5.63 -9.26 4.61
N ALA A 27 5.51 -10.40 5.28
CA ALA A 27 6.30 -10.74 6.47
C ALA A 27 7.78 -11.03 6.18
N LYS A 28 8.14 -11.24 4.91
CA LYS A 28 9.49 -11.55 4.46
C LYS A 28 10.18 -10.33 3.84
N MET A 29 9.58 -9.15 3.95
CA MET A 29 10.18 -7.91 3.47
C MET A 29 11.55 -7.72 4.12
N ARG A 30 12.58 -7.59 3.29
CA ARG A 30 13.96 -7.37 3.76
C ARG A 30 14.19 -5.95 4.27
N CYS A 31 13.28 -5.02 3.97
CA CYS A 31 13.33 -3.64 4.41
C CYS A 31 12.65 -3.53 5.77
N GLY A 32 13.35 -3.07 6.80
CA GLY A 32 12.79 -2.91 8.15
C GLY A 32 12.03 -1.60 8.38
N LYS A 33 11.80 -0.80 7.32
CA LYS A 33 11.02 0.44 7.35
C LYS A 33 10.29 0.61 6.02
N VAL A 34 8.99 0.91 6.07
CA VAL A 34 8.18 1.14 4.88
C VAL A 34 7.57 2.53 4.94
N LEU A 35 7.68 3.25 3.82
CA LEU A 35 7.00 4.52 3.63
C LEU A 35 5.78 4.30 2.74
N VAL A 36 4.59 4.64 3.25
CA VAL A 36 3.34 4.59 2.48
C VAL A 36 2.87 6.02 2.23
N CYS A 37 2.62 6.35 0.97
CA CYS A 37 2.18 7.66 0.52
C CYS A 37 0.86 7.51 -0.22
N VAL A 38 -0.16 8.26 0.18
CA VAL A 38 -1.48 8.27 -0.48
C VAL A 38 -1.92 9.71 -0.69
N ALA A 39 -2.53 9.99 -1.84
CA ALA A 39 -3.15 11.28 -2.09
C ALA A 39 -4.58 11.30 -1.54
N GLU A 40 -5.04 12.45 -1.04
CA GLU A 40 -6.35 12.57 -0.39
C GLU A 40 -7.51 12.16 -1.31
N LYS A 41 -7.43 12.56 -2.59
CA LYS A 41 -8.47 12.33 -3.61
C LYS A 41 -8.19 11.10 -4.48
N ASP A 42 -7.20 10.28 -4.12
CA ASP A 42 -6.92 9.06 -4.86
C ASP A 42 -7.98 8.00 -4.56
N TRP A 43 -8.62 7.47 -5.61
CA TRP A 43 -9.54 6.34 -5.51
C TRP A 43 -8.89 5.06 -4.94
N LEU A 44 -7.55 4.96 -4.94
CA LEU A 44 -6.79 3.88 -4.32
C LEU A 44 -6.34 4.19 -2.88
N ARG A 45 -6.71 5.35 -2.32
CA ARG A 45 -6.30 5.77 -0.97
C ARG A 45 -6.57 4.70 0.07
N ASP A 46 -7.78 4.13 0.08
CA ASP A 46 -8.17 3.13 1.07
C ASP A 46 -7.32 1.86 0.98
N ARG A 47 -6.89 1.49 -0.24
CA ARG A 47 -5.95 0.38 -0.44
C ARG A 47 -4.57 0.69 0.14
N GLY A 48 -4.07 1.91 -0.07
CA GLY A 48 -2.80 2.35 0.51
C GLY A 48 -2.84 2.41 2.05
N VAL A 49 -3.93 2.90 2.64
CA VAL A 49 -4.14 2.87 4.09
C VAL A 49 -4.23 1.43 4.62
N GLY A 50 -4.89 0.53 3.89
CA GLY A 50 -4.90 -0.90 4.19
C GLY A 50 -3.49 -1.53 4.18
N TYR A 51 -2.63 -1.10 3.27
CA TYR A 51 -1.22 -1.52 3.20
C TYR A 51 -0.44 -1.15 4.46
N TYR A 52 -0.59 0.10 4.93
CA TYR A 52 0.00 0.56 6.17
C TYR A 52 -0.42 -0.32 7.37
N HIS A 53 -1.73 -0.54 7.55
CA HIS A 53 -2.22 -1.33 8.67
C HIS A 53 -1.83 -2.81 8.59
N THR A 54 -1.68 -3.36 7.39
CA THR A 54 -1.26 -4.76 7.22
C THR A 54 0.21 -4.92 7.65
N ILE A 55 1.09 -4.01 7.25
CA ILE A 55 2.50 -4.02 7.68
C ILE A 55 2.61 -3.84 9.19
N GLU A 56 1.87 -2.88 9.75
CA GLU A 56 1.85 -2.60 11.19
C GLU A 56 1.50 -3.85 12.02
N LYS A 57 0.55 -4.67 11.53
CA LYS A 57 0.18 -5.95 12.17
C LYS A 57 1.28 -7.01 12.04
N VAL A 58 1.95 -7.08 10.90
CA VAL A 58 2.95 -8.12 10.60
C VAL A 58 4.26 -7.88 11.33
N GLU A 59 4.69 -6.62 11.48
CA GLU A 59 5.96 -6.29 12.16
C GLU A 59 5.89 -6.44 13.69
N GLY A 60 4.68 -6.55 14.28
CA GLY A 60 4.48 -6.84 15.71
C GLY A 60 5.07 -5.79 16.67
N LYS A 61 5.58 -4.68 16.15
CA LYS A 61 6.15 -3.54 16.87
C LYS A 61 5.45 -2.30 16.35
N GLY A 62 5.11 -1.38 17.26
CA GLY A 62 4.54 -0.08 16.90
C GLY A 62 5.41 0.70 15.90
N PRO A 63 4.95 1.89 15.50
CA PRO A 63 5.00 2.45 14.15
C PRO A 63 6.37 2.32 13.43
N ALA A 64 6.57 1.21 12.71
CA ALA A 64 7.71 1.01 11.80
C ALA A 64 7.34 1.30 10.33
N GLY A 65 6.04 1.30 10.00
CA GLY A 65 5.50 2.01 8.85
C GLY A 65 5.35 3.50 9.20
N HIS A 66 5.80 4.39 8.33
CA HIS A 66 5.37 5.79 8.39
C HIS A 66 4.34 6.02 7.29
N LEU A 67 3.10 6.35 7.67
CA LEU A 67 2.10 6.83 6.72
C LEU A 67 2.33 8.33 6.53
N LEU A 68 2.92 8.72 5.41
CA LEU A 68 2.93 10.12 5.02
C LEU A 68 1.65 10.39 4.24
N GLN A 69 0.66 10.98 4.91
CA GLN A 69 -0.53 11.56 4.28
C GLN A 69 -0.17 12.76 3.37
N LYS A 70 1.11 13.15 3.27
CA LYS A 70 1.57 14.49 2.83
C LYS A 70 2.30 14.52 1.48
N ILE A 71 1.86 13.80 0.46
CA ILE A 71 2.46 13.93 -0.89
C ILE A 71 1.61 14.65 -1.93
N VAL A 72 0.36 15.04 -1.65
CA VAL A 72 -0.39 15.85 -2.63
C VAL A 72 -1.22 16.98 -2.01
N ASP A 73 -0.58 17.83 -1.21
CA ASP A 73 -0.94 19.26 -1.23
C ASP A 73 -0.28 19.98 -2.43
N PHE A 74 0.51 19.27 -3.24
CA PHE A 74 1.24 19.85 -4.38
C PHE A 74 0.33 20.36 -5.51
N PHE A 75 -0.97 20.01 -5.50
CA PHE A 75 -1.97 20.60 -6.40
C PHE A 75 -2.80 21.72 -5.76
N ALA A 76 -2.50 22.14 -4.52
CA ALA A 76 -3.11 23.31 -3.88
C ALA A 76 -2.17 24.54 -3.84
N LEU A 77 -0.94 24.40 -4.32
CA LEU A 77 -0.01 25.50 -4.61
C LEU A 77 0.22 25.56 -6.13
N GLY A 78 -0.79 26.03 -6.85
CA GLY A 78 -0.76 26.23 -8.29
C GLY A 78 -2.11 26.72 -8.79
#